data_AF-A0A554IVT4-F1
#
_entry.id   AF-A0A554IVT4-F1
#
_cell.length_a   1.000
_cell.length_b   1.000
_cell.length_c   1.000
_cell.angle_alpha   90.00
_cell.angle_beta   90.00
_cell.angle_gamma   90.00
#
_symmetry.space_group_name_H-M   'P 1'
#
loop_
_entity.id
_entity.type
_entity.pdbx_description
1 polymer ?
#
loop_
_entity_poly.entity_id
_entity_poly.type
_entity_poly.pdbx_seq_one_letter_code
_entity_poly.pdbx_strand_id
1 'polypeptide(L)'
;MILLILTSILKAIIAWFIITYVGTNLIGFIGRGLWEERLDVNKLDLSDNPIKDLAKKEIKRWNNSGDIITGLSFLATIGICYYLYSYWGTLFLIAIIITMASRAPDLYWEVRVLPKQLGIPYPVPKDLIRKAIKEDKNKSLFKTLLGLSSFATFVILFIAFFI
;
A
#
# COMPACT_ATOMS: atom_id res chain seq x y z
N MET A 1 5.65 -10.77 36.93
CA MET A 1 4.90 -11.42 35.83
C MET A 1 3.83 -10.53 35.21
N ILE A 2 2.82 -10.08 35.96
CA ILE A 2 1.71 -9.27 35.41
C ILE A 2 2.20 -7.99 34.70
N LEU A 3 3.14 -7.26 35.29
CA LEU A 3 3.72 -6.04 34.69
C LEU A 3 4.48 -6.32 33.37
N LEU A 4 5.16 -7.46 33.26
CA LEU A 4 5.86 -7.87 32.03
C LEU A 4 4.88 -8.22 30.92
N ILE A 5 3.79 -8.90 31.27
CA ILE A 5 2.71 -9.23 30.33
C ILE A 5 2.07 -7.93 29.81
N LEU A 6 1.73 -6.99 30.70
CA LEU A 6 1.11 -5.71 30.32
C LEU A 6 2.02 -4.87 29.44
N THR A 7 3.31 -4.76 29.76
CA THR A 7 4.26 -3.99 28.95
C THR A 7 4.49 -4.62 27.57
N SER A 8 4.48 -5.94 27.46
CA SER A 8 4.61 -6.66 26.19
C SER A 8 3.37 -6.50 25.31
N ILE A 9 2.16 -6.57 25.88
CA ILE A 9 0.90 -6.27 25.17
C ILE A 9 0.94 -4.84 24.63
N LEU A 10 1.31 -3.87 25.46
CA LEU A 10 1.34 -2.47 25.05
C LEU A 10 2.33 -2.23 23.90
N LYS A 11 3.53 -2.80 23.98
CA LYS A 11 4.53 -2.72 22.91
C LYS A 11 4.05 -3.41 21.62
N ALA A 12 3.40 -4.57 21.73
CA ALA A 12 2.82 -5.27 20.59
C ALA A 12 1.75 -4.44 19.88
N ILE A 13 0.86 -3.77 20.63
CA ILE A 13 -0.17 -2.88 20.06
C ILE A 13 0.48 -1.70 19.34
N ILE A 14 1.46 -1.04 19.96
CA ILE A 14 2.15 0.11 19.36
C ILE A 14 2.90 -0.32 18.09
N ALA A 15 3.67 -1.40 18.16
CA ALA A 15 4.41 -1.91 17.01
C ALA A 15 3.48 -2.34 15.88
N TRP A 16 2.38 -3.03 16.19
CA TRP A 16 1.37 -3.42 15.21
C TRP A 16 0.76 -2.20 14.51
N PHE A 17 0.45 -1.13 15.26
CA PHE A 17 -0.08 0.10 14.68
C PHE A 17 0.93 0.77 13.74
N ILE A 18 2.19 0.89 14.18
CA ILE A 18 3.27 1.47 13.37
C ILE A 18 3.51 0.65 12.10
N ILE A 19 3.66 -0.67 12.22
CA ILE A 19 3.91 -1.57 11.08
C ILE A 19 2.75 -1.53 10.11
N THR A 20 1.52 -1.54 10.61
CA THR A 20 0.34 -1.43 9.76
C THR A 20 0.35 -0.09 9.03
N TYR A 21 0.50 1.02 9.74
CA TYR A 21 0.46 2.35 9.15
C TYR A 21 1.59 2.58 8.14
N VAL A 22 2.83 2.32 8.53
CA VAL A 22 4.01 2.53 7.67
C VAL A 22 4.03 1.52 6.52
N GLY A 23 3.79 0.24 6.82
CA GLY A 23 3.79 -0.83 5.83
C GLY A 23 2.71 -0.65 4.77
N THR A 24 1.48 -0.28 5.17
CA THR A 24 0.38 -0.05 4.21
C THR A 24 0.66 1.14 3.30
N ASN A 25 1.28 2.19 3.82
CA ASN A 25 1.57 3.39 3.05
C ASN A 25 2.71 3.13 2.06
N LEU A 26 3.78 2.46 2.50
CA LEU A 26 4.93 2.14 1.65
C LEU A 26 4.56 1.20 0.50
N ILE A 27 3.85 0.10 0.79
CA ILE A 27 3.39 -0.80 -0.27
C ILE A 27 2.38 -0.09 -1.20
N GLY A 28 1.59 0.86 -0.66
CA GLY A 28 0.71 1.75 -1.40
C GLY A 28 1.45 2.56 -2.46
N PHE A 29 2.55 3.22 -2.09
CA PHE A 29 3.37 3.98 -3.02
C PHE A 29 4.07 3.08 -4.06
N ILE A 30 4.58 1.92 -3.64
CA ILE A 30 5.22 0.97 -4.54
C ILE A 30 4.22 0.41 -5.55
N GLY A 31 3.07 -0.07 -5.09
CA GLY A 31 2.07 -0.67 -5.97
C GLY A 31 1.42 0.33 -6.91
N ARG A 32 1.20 1.58 -6.48
CA ARG A 32 0.76 2.66 -7.39
C ARG A 32 1.82 2.91 -8.47
N GLY A 33 3.08 3.06 -8.09
CA GLY A 33 4.17 3.23 -9.05
C GLY A 33 4.34 2.11 -10.07
N LEU A 34 4.11 0.86 -9.66
CA LEU A 34 4.28 -0.31 -10.53
C LEU A 34 3.03 -0.66 -11.36
N TRP A 35 1.83 -0.33 -10.87
CA TRP A 35 0.57 -0.78 -11.49
C TRP A 35 -0.24 0.33 -12.15
N GLU A 36 0.05 1.60 -11.87
CA GLU A 36 -0.62 2.73 -12.52
C GLU A 36 -0.27 2.78 -14.01
N GLU A 37 -1.29 2.80 -14.87
CA GLU A 37 -1.06 2.99 -16.30
C GLU A 37 -0.57 4.42 -16.53
N ARG A 38 0.59 4.55 -17.18
CA ARG A 38 1.18 5.85 -17.48
C ARG A 38 0.18 6.69 -18.28
N LEU A 39 0.00 7.94 -17.83
CA LEU A 39 -0.74 8.93 -18.60
C LEU A 39 -0.04 9.12 -19.95
N ASP A 40 -0.70 8.66 -21.01
CA ASP A 40 -0.19 8.77 -22.38
C ASP A 40 -0.86 9.96 -23.07
N VAL A 41 -0.04 10.96 -23.37
CA VAL A 41 -0.43 12.20 -24.05
C VAL A 41 -1.00 11.91 -25.44
N ASN A 42 -0.61 10.80 -26.07
CA ASN A 42 -1.09 10.43 -27.40
C ASN A 42 -2.51 9.83 -27.39
N LYS A 43 -3.01 9.42 -26.21
CA LYS A 43 -4.40 8.94 -26.04
C LYS A 43 -5.39 10.07 -25.76
N LEU A 44 -4.90 11.27 -25.40
CA LEU A 44 -5.76 12.43 -25.30
C LEU A 44 -5.90 13.04 -26.71
N ASP A 45 -7.13 13.09 -27.23
CA ASP A 45 -7.52 13.77 -28.47
C ASP A 45 -7.38 15.30 -28.33
N LEU A 46 -6.14 15.76 -28.12
CA LEU A 46 -5.74 17.16 -28.18
C LEU A 46 -5.26 17.44 -29.60
N SER A 47 -6.18 17.34 -30.57
CA SER A 47 -5.96 17.87 -31.93
C SER A 47 -5.98 19.40 -31.84
N ASP A 48 -4.87 20.04 -32.22
CA ASP A 48 -4.77 21.47 -32.57
C ASP A 48 -4.81 22.55 -31.47
N ASN A 49 -4.50 22.22 -30.20
CA ASN A 49 -4.36 23.24 -29.15
C ASN A 49 -2.90 23.60 -28.81
N PRO A 50 -2.53 24.89 -28.67
CA PRO A 50 -1.18 25.33 -28.26
C PRO A 50 -0.79 24.87 -26.84
N ILE A 51 -1.74 24.33 -26.08
CA ILE A 51 -1.57 23.80 -24.72
C ILE A 51 -0.97 22.39 -24.73
N LYS A 52 -0.90 21.71 -25.89
CA LYS A 52 -0.40 20.33 -26.00
C LYS A 52 1.02 20.16 -25.47
N ASP A 53 1.91 21.11 -25.75
CA ASP A 53 3.31 21.03 -25.29
C ASP A 53 3.44 21.26 -23.78
N LEU A 54 2.59 22.13 -23.20
CA LEU A 54 2.51 22.32 -21.76
C LEU A 54 1.97 21.06 -21.07
N ALA A 55 0.87 20.50 -21.58
CA ALA A 55 0.30 19.26 -21.06
C ALA A 55 1.30 18.10 -21.16
N LYS A 56 2.04 17.98 -22.28
CA LYS A 56 3.09 16.96 -22.45
C LYS A 56 4.22 17.11 -21.44
N LYS A 57 4.64 18.34 -21.16
CA LYS A 57 5.69 18.64 -20.16
C LYS A 57 5.22 18.35 -18.74
N GLU A 58 3.98 18.69 -18.41
CA GLU A 58 3.38 18.40 -17.09
C GLU A 58 3.18 16.90 -16.87
N ILE A 59 2.63 16.19 -17.85
CA ILE A 59 2.44 14.73 -17.79
C ILE A 59 3.79 14.02 -17.64
N LYS A 60 4.81 14.43 -18.40
CA LYS A 60 6.17 13.89 -18.27
C LYS A 60 6.75 14.15 -16.87
N ARG A 61 6.55 15.34 -16.32
CA ARG A 61 7.00 15.69 -14.97
C ARG A 61 6.29 14.84 -13.91
N TRP A 62 4.98 14.65 -14.06
CA TRP A 62 4.19 13.82 -13.16
C TRP A 62 4.66 12.36 -13.19
N ASN A 63 4.81 11.77 -14.38
CA ASN A 63 5.31 10.41 -14.53
C ASN A 63 6.71 10.24 -13.89
N ASN A 64 7.62 11.21 -14.12
CA ASN A 64 8.95 11.19 -13.50
C ASN A 64 8.90 11.30 -11.97
N SER A 65 8.03 12.17 -11.43
CA SER A 65 7.85 12.29 -9.98
C SER A 65 7.27 11.00 -9.37
N GLY A 66 6.35 10.34 -10.08
CA GLY A 66 5.84 9.02 -9.69
C GLY A 66 6.94 7.97 -9.62
N ASP A 67 7.79 7.88 -10.64
CA ASP A 67 8.91 6.93 -10.68
C ASP A 67 9.91 7.18 -9.51
N ILE A 68 10.22 8.45 -9.21
CA ILE A 68 11.11 8.83 -8.09
C ILE A 68 10.51 8.43 -6.73
N ILE A 69 9.23 8.76 -6.49
CA ILE A 69 8.55 8.43 -5.22
C ILE A 69 8.50 6.92 -5.02
N THR A 70 8.26 6.17 -6.10
CA THR A 70 8.21 4.71 -6.09
C THR A 70 9.58 4.12 -5.75
N GLY A 71 10.64 4.60 -6.41
CA GLY A 71 12.00 4.18 -6.13
C GLY A 71 12.42 4.49 -4.69
N LEU A 72 12.11 5.70 -4.20
CA LEU A 72 12.39 6.08 -2.82
C LEU A 72 11.62 5.22 -1.81
N SER A 73 10.35 4.91 -2.11
CA SER A 73 9.51 4.05 -1.26
C SER A 73 10.03 2.62 -1.21
N PHE A 74 10.54 2.10 -2.34
CA PHE A 74 11.17 0.78 -2.40
C PHE A 74 12.44 0.73 -1.54
N LEU A 75 13.33 1.72 -1.68
CA LEU A 75 14.53 1.84 -0.86
C LEU A 75 14.20 2.00 0.63
N ALA A 76 13.22 2.84 0.97
CA ALA A 76 12.75 3.00 2.34
C ALA A 76 12.20 1.69 2.91
N THR A 77 11.47 0.91 2.11
CA THR A 77 10.95 -0.40 2.52
C THR A 77 12.08 -1.37 2.84
N ILE A 78 13.09 -1.48 1.98
CA ILE A 78 14.27 -2.32 2.24
C ILE A 78 14.99 -1.86 3.51
N GLY A 79 15.23 -0.56 3.64
CA GLY A 79 15.91 0.02 4.80
C GLY A 79 15.18 -0.26 6.11
N ILE A 80 13.85 -0.09 6.13
CA ILE A 80 13.02 -0.37 7.30
C ILE A 80 13.00 -1.86 7.64
N CYS A 81 12.87 -2.74 6.64
CA CYS A 81 12.92 -4.19 6.85
C CYS A 81 14.27 -4.62 7.43
N TYR A 82 15.38 -4.09 6.90
CA TYR A 82 16.72 -4.38 7.42
C TYR A 82 16.91 -3.87 8.86
N TYR A 83 16.50 -2.62 9.12
CA TYR A 83 16.56 -2.04 10.46
C TYR A 83 15.76 -2.85 11.48
N LEU A 84 14.51 -3.19 11.16
CA LEU A 84 13.64 -3.94 12.06
C LEU A 84 14.14 -5.37 12.27
N TYR A 85 14.65 -6.03 11.24
CA TYR A 85 15.32 -7.32 11.38
C TYR A 85 16.52 -7.27 12.32
N SER A 86 17.38 -6.25 12.19
CA SER A 86 18.59 -6.12 13.00
C SER A 86 18.31 -5.85 14.48
N TYR A 87 17.26 -5.09 14.80
CA TYR A 87 16.94 -4.71 16.19
C TYR A 87 15.96 -5.65 16.89
N TRP A 88 15.02 -6.22 16.14
CA TRP A 88 13.87 -6.95 16.69
C TRP A 88 13.76 -8.39 16.18
N GLY A 89 14.65 -8.81 15.28
CA GLY A 89 14.78 -10.18 14.84
C GLY A 89 13.79 -10.62 13.74
N THR A 90 13.82 -11.92 13.44
CA THR A 90 13.14 -12.51 12.29
C THR A 90 11.61 -12.45 12.40
N LEU A 91 11.04 -12.58 13.60
CA LEU A 91 9.59 -12.58 13.79
C LEU A 91 8.95 -11.22 13.41
N PHE A 92 9.64 -10.11 13.72
CA PHE A 92 9.21 -8.78 13.30
C PHE A 92 9.23 -8.62 11.79
N LEU A 93 10.29 -9.12 11.14
CA LEU A 93 10.40 -9.11 9.70
C LEU A 93 9.24 -9.87 9.05
N ILE A 94 8.92 -11.06 9.56
CA ILE A 94 7.79 -11.86 9.07
C ILE A 94 6.47 -11.09 9.24
N ALA A 95 6.24 -10.48 10.40
CA ALA A 95 5.04 -9.68 10.67
C ALA A 95 4.87 -8.52 9.67
N ILE A 96 5.95 -7.83 9.32
CA ILE A 96 5.92 -6.74 8.33
C ILE A 96 5.59 -7.29 6.94
N ILE A 97 6.26 -8.37 6.53
CA ILE A 97 6.04 -8.98 5.21
C ILE A 97 4.59 -9.44 5.06
N ILE A 98 4.04 -10.14 6.06
CA ILE A 98 2.63 -10.56 6.07
C ILE A 98 1.69 -9.36 5.93
N THR A 99 1.98 -8.27 6.64
CA THR A 99 1.16 -7.05 6.63
C THR A 99 1.22 -6.33 5.29
N MET A 100 2.38 -6.28 4.64
CA MET A 100 2.53 -5.71 3.30
C MET A 100 1.86 -6.60 2.24
N ALA A 101 2.09 -7.91 2.30
CA ALA A 101 1.54 -8.87 1.36
C ALA A 101 0.01 -8.93 1.41
N SER A 102 -0.59 -8.81 2.59
CA SER A 102 -2.06 -8.82 2.71
C SER A 102 -2.74 -7.61 2.06
N ARG A 103 -2.02 -6.51 1.88
CA ARG A 103 -2.52 -5.27 1.26
C ARG A 103 -2.32 -5.22 -0.24
N ALA A 104 -1.37 -5.97 -0.78
CA ALA A 104 -1.07 -6.00 -2.20
C ALA A 104 -2.30 -6.32 -3.08
N PRO A 105 -3.19 -7.30 -2.73
CA PRO A 105 -4.39 -7.57 -3.53
C PRO A 105 -5.41 -6.42 -3.55
N ASP A 106 -5.65 -5.77 -2.41
CA ASP A 106 -6.60 -4.64 -2.31
C ASP A 106 -6.10 -3.45 -3.13
N LEU A 107 -4.79 -3.19 -3.06
CA LEU A 107 -4.13 -2.14 -3.84
C LEU A 107 -4.14 -2.44 -5.34
N TYR A 108 -3.90 -3.70 -5.73
CA TYR A 108 -3.97 -4.12 -7.13
C TYR A 108 -5.37 -3.90 -7.71
N TRP A 109 -6.40 -4.23 -6.93
CA TRP A 109 -7.78 -4.00 -7.31
C TRP A 109 -8.08 -2.50 -7.48
N GLU A 110 -7.67 -1.66 -6.53
CA GLU A 110 -7.88 -0.20 -6.57
C GLU A 110 -7.18 0.47 -7.76
N VAL A 111 -5.94 0.07 -8.05
CA VAL A 111 -5.11 0.74 -9.05
C VAL A 111 -5.37 0.22 -10.46
N ARG A 112 -5.67 -1.08 -10.63
CA ARG A 112 -5.73 -1.70 -11.96
C ARG A 112 -7.10 -2.16 -12.38
N VAL A 113 -7.88 -2.74 -11.47
CA VAL A 113 -9.17 -3.37 -11.79
C VAL A 113 -10.27 -2.32 -11.78
N LEU A 114 -10.33 -1.52 -10.72
CA LEU A 114 -11.39 -0.53 -10.52
C LEU A 114 -11.46 0.54 -11.63
N PRO A 115 -10.35 1.14 -12.09
CA PRO A 115 -10.41 2.13 -13.17
C PRO A 115 -10.90 1.51 -14.48
N LYS A 116 -10.52 0.25 -14.76
CA LYS A 116 -10.97 -0.49 -15.95
C LYS A 116 -12.45 -0.83 -15.92
N GLN A 117 -12.98 -1.17 -14.74
CA GLN A 117 -14.41 -1.43 -14.55
C GLN A 117 -15.25 -0.15 -14.71
N LEU A 118 -14.73 0.98 -14.24
CA LEU A 118 -15.41 2.27 -14.31
C LEU A 118 -15.20 3.01 -15.63
N GLY A 119 -14.25 2.57 -16.46
CA GLY A 119 -13.88 3.25 -17.72
C GLY A 119 -13.26 4.63 -17.51
N ILE A 120 -12.67 4.89 -16.35
CA ILE A 120 -12.04 6.18 -16.00
C ILE A 120 -10.54 6.01 -15.76
N PRO A 121 -9.71 7.02 -16.06
CA PRO A 121 -8.29 6.99 -15.72
C PRO A 121 -8.09 7.06 -14.19
N TYR A 122 -7.00 6.45 -13.71
CA TYR A 122 -6.53 6.64 -12.35
C TYR A 122 -5.92 8.04 -12.20
N PRO A 123 -6.01 8.72 -11.04
CA PRO A 123 -6.62 8.29 -9.77
C PRO A 123 -8.15 8.34 -9.73
N VAL A 124 -8.75 7.27 -9.21
CA VAL A 124 -10.22 7.17 -9.03
C VAL A 124 -10.68 8.04 -7.85
N PRO A 125 -11.72 8.87 -8.02
CA PRO A 125 -12.32 9.63 -6.92
C PRO A 125 -12.77 8.75 -5.75
N LYS A 126 -12.49 9.16 -4.52
CA LYS A 126 -12.79 8.40 -3.30
C LYS A 126 -14.27 8.01 -3.16
N ASP A 127 -15.17 8.82 -3.69
CA ASP A 127 -16.61 8.58 -3.63
C ASP A 127 -17.02 7.39 -4.50
N LEU A 128 -16.39 7.24 -5.67
CA LEU A 128 -16.59 6.11 -6.57
C LEU A 128 -15.99 4.84 -5.97
N ILE A 129 -14.81 4.94 -5.34
CA ILE A 129 -14.22 3.82 -4.59
C ILE A 129 -15.18 3.34 -3.50
N ARG A 130 -15.77 4.25 -2.71
CA ARG A 130 -16.72 3.87 -1.65
C ARG A 130 -17.98 3.20 -2.20
N LYS A 131 -18.50 3.67 -3.33
CA LYS A 131 -19.66 3.06 -4.00
C LYS A 131 -19.32 1.66 -4.50
N ALA A 132 -18.21 1.50 -5.23
CA ALA A 132 -17.76 0.20 -5.73
C ALA A 132 -17.49 -0.80 -4.59
N ILE A 133 -16.92 -0.35 -3.46
CA ILE A 133 -16.70 -1.21 -2.28
C ILE A 133 -18.01 -1.71 -1.66
N LYS A 134 -19.10 -0.95 -1.75
CA LYS A 134 -20.41 -1.37 -1.24
C LYS A 134 -21.09 -2.39 -2.15
N GLU A 135 -20.85 -2.31 -3.45
CA GLU A 135 -21.50 -3.17 -4.46
C GLU A 135 -20.76 -4.49 -4.70
N ASP A 136 -19.44 -4.54 -4.46
CA ASP A 136 -18.64 -5.74 -4.73
C ASP A 136 -18.76 -6.82 -3.63
N LYS A 137 -19.51 -7.89 -3.93
CA LYS A 137 -19.65 -9.09 -3.08
C LYS A 137 -18.34 -9.87 -2.92
N ASN A 138 -17.44 -9.82 -3.90
CA ASN A 138 -16.18 -10.58 -3.88
C ASN A 138 -15.18 -9.98 -2.86
N LYS A 139 -15.39 -8.72 -2.47
CA LYS A 139 -14.61 -8.05 -1.42
C LYS A 139 -14.84 -8.63 -0.02
N SER A 140 -15.88 -9.43 0.20
CA SER A 140 -16.10 -10.13 1.48
C SER A 140 -14.94 -11.07 1.81
N LEU A 141 -14.46 -11.85 0.83
CA LEU A 141 -13.34 -12.77 1.03
C LEU A 141 -12.02 -12.04 1.30
N PHE A 142 -11.72 -10.99 0.53
CA PHE A 142 -10.52 -10.17 0.75
C PHE A 142 -10.52 -9.48 2.11
N LYS A 143 -11.67 -8.97 2.57
CA LYS A 143 -11.79 -8.38 3.91
C LYS A 143 -11.53 -9.41 5.01
N THR A 144 -12.05 -10.63 4.86
CA THR A 144 -11.81 -11.72 5.81
C THR A 144 -10.33 -12.10 5.86
N LEU A 145 -9.69 -12.23 4.69
CA LEU A 145 -8.27 -12.59 4.57
C LEU A 145 -7.36 -11.48 5.13
N LEU A 146 -7.71 -10.22 4.89
CA LEU A 146 -7.04 -9.07 5.48
C LEU A 146 -7.17 -9.05 7.01
N GLY A 147 -8.37 -9.32 7.54
CA GLY A 147 -8.61 -9.43 8.98
C GLY A 147 -7.77 -10.54 9.62
N LEU A 148 -7.77 -11.73 9.01
CA LEU A 148 -6.98 -12.89 9.45
C LEU A 148 -5.48 -12.59 9.45
N SER A 149 -4.96 -12.01 8.36
CA SER A 149 -3.55 -11.65 8.27
C SER A 149 -3.14 -10.60 9.31
N SER A 150 -3.98 -9.59 9.56
CA SER A 150 -3.74 -8.56 10.56
C SER A 150 -3.73 -9.14 11.98
N PHE A 151 -4.65 -10.06 12.27
CA PHE A 151 -4.66 -10.79 13.54
C PHE A 151 -3.43 -11.69 13.69
N ALA A 152 -3.04 -12.41 12.64
CA ALA A 152 -1.82 -13.22 12.63
C ALA A 152 -0.56 -12.37 12.89
N THR A 153 -0.45 -11.20 12.24
CA THR A 153 0.63 -10.23 12.50
C THR A 153 0.66 -9.84 13.98
N PHE A 154 -0.50 -9.52 14.58
CA PHE A 154 -0.58 -9.15 15.99
C PHE A 154 -0.09 -10.28 16.91
N VAL A 155 -0.52 -11.51 16.67
CA VAL A 155 -0.09 -12.69 17.45
C VAL A 155 1.42 -12.93 17.31
N ILE A 156 1.97 -12.81 16.10
CA ILE A 156 3.42 -12.95 15.86
C ILE A 156 4.21 -11.88 16.62
N LEU A 157 3.77 -10.63 16.55
CA LEU A 157 4.41 -9.53 17.29
C LEU A 157 4.33 -9.76 18.80
N PHE A 158 3.17 -10.19 19.30
CA PHE A 158 3.01 -10.53 20.71
C PHE A 158 4.02 -11.60 21.13
N ILE A 159 4.13 -12.72 20.39
CA ILE A 159 5.12 -13.77 20.66
C ILE A 159 6.54 -13.21 20.61
N ALA A 160 6.86 -12.37 19.62
CA ALA A 160 8.18 -11.77 19.45
C ALA A 160 8.61 -10.83 20.59
N PHE A 161 7.67 -10.26 21.35
CA PHE A 161 7.98 -9.46 22.53
C PHE A 161 8.15 -10.30 23.81
N PHE A 162 7.74 -11.57 23.79
CA PHE A 162 7.84 -12.50 24.93
C PHE A 162 9.07 -13.42 24.85
N ILE A 163 9.60 -13.64 23.65
CA ILE A 163 10.83 -14.39 23.38
C ILE A 163 12.01 -13.41 23.41
#